data_AF-A0A1I1S0L7-F1
#
_entry.id   AF-A0A1I1S0L7-F1
#
_cell.length_a   1.000
_cell.length_b   1.000
_cell.length_c   1.000
_cell.angle_alpha   90.00
_cell.angle_beta   90.00
_cell.angle_gamma   90.00
#
_symmetry.space_group_name_H-M   'P 1'
#
loop_
_entity.id
_entity.type
_entity.pdbx_description
1 polymer ?
#
loop_
_entity_poly.entity_id
_entity_poly.type
_entity_poly.pdbx_seq_one_letter_code
_entity_poly.pdbx_strand_id
1 'polypeptide(L)'
;MNQLNEIDYGTPARLSERMITLEIDGVNVDVPAGTSVMRAAMDASISVPKLCATDSLEPFGSCRLCLVEIEGRRGYPASCTTPCEPGMKVRTQTPKLADIRRGVM
;
A
#
# COMPACT_ATOMS: atom_id res chain seq x y z
N MET A 1 9.55 -2.00 -29.06
CA MET A 1 9.22 -2.85 -27.90
C MET A 1 7.85 -2.42 -27.39
N ASN A 2 6.77 -3.07 -27.83
CA ASN A 2 5.48 -2.97 -27.14
C ASN A 2 5.35 -4.26 -26.34
N GLN A 3 5.90 -4.25 -25.11
CA GLN A 3 5.63 -5.29 -24.12
C GLN A 3 4.42 -4.83 -23.32
N LEU A 4 3.40 -5.68 -23.34
CA LEU A 4 2.08 -5.48 -22.76
C LEU A 4 2.18 -5.02 -21.30
N ASN A 5 1.62 -3.84 -21.00
CA ASN A 5 1.28 -3.30 -19.67
C ASN A 5 1.76 -4.14 -18.47
N GLU A 6 3.04 -4.01 -18.08
CA GLU A 6 3.47 -4.47 -16.77
C GLU A 6 2.72 -3.67 -15.70
N ILE A 7 1.94 -4.37 -14.88
CA ILE A 7 1.22 -3.76 -13.77
C ILE A 7 2.29 -3.34 -12.75
N ASP A 8 2.44 -2.04 -12.54
CA ASP A 8 3.29 -1.51 -11.48
C ASP A 8 2.63 -1.78 -10.12
N TYR A 9 3.31 -2.56 -9.27
CA TYR A 9 2.83 -2.93 -7.93
C TYR A 9 3.10 -1.89 -6.84
N GLY A 10 3.78 -0.80 -7.18
CA GLY A 10 3.97 0.40 -6.38
C GLY A 10 5.18 0.36 -5.46
N THR A 11 5.57 -0.81 -4.97
CA THR A 11 6.86 -1.01 -4.30
C THR A 11 7.48 -2.34 -4.67
N PRO A 12 8.81 -2.50 -4.56
CA PRO A 12 9.49 -3.75 -4.84
C PRO A 12 8.93 -4.90 -4.00
N ALA A 13 8.95 -6.11 -4.57
CA ALA A 13 8.63 -7.32 -3.82
C ALA A 13 9.65 -7.53 -2.69
N ARG A 14 9.22 -8.11 -1.57
CA ARG A 14 10.11 -8.54 -0.48
C ARG A 14 10.15 -10.05 -0.41
N LEU A 15 11.34 -10.59 -0.15
CA LEU A 15 11.56 -12.02 0.05
C LEU A 15 11.80 -12.26 1.54
N SER A 16 10.99 -13.11 2.14
CA SER A 16 11.11 -13.50 3.54
C SER A 16 10.44 -14.86 3.75
N GLU A 17 11.00 -15.68 4.63
CA GLU A 17 10.40 -16.96 5.05
C GLU A 17 9.24 -16.76 6.03
N ARG A 18 9.14 -15.58 6.66
CA ARG A 18 8.07 -15.23 7.59
C ARG A 18 6.93 -14.56 6.84
N MET A 19 5.75 -15.18 6.86
CA MET A 19 4.51 -14.59 6.34
C MET A 19 3.82 -13.72 7.39
N ILE A 20 3.18 -12.65 6.94
CA ILE A 20 2.36 -11.74 7.73
C ILE A 20 0.95 -11.72 7.13
N THR A 21 -0.04 -12.01 7.96
CA THR A 21 -1.45 -11.89 7.62
C THR A 21 -2.00 -10.55 8.10
N LEU A 22 -2.68 -9.83 7.21
CA LEU A 22 -3.37 -8.57 7.49
C LEU A 22 -4.70 -8.50 6.73
N GLU A 23 -5.54 -7.54 7.07
CA GLU A 23 -6.83 -7.28 6.40
C GLU A 23 -6.76 -5.93 5.68
N ILE A 24 -7.09 -5.90 4.39
CA ILE A 24 -7.16 -4.68 3.58
C ILE A 24 -8.56 -4.60 2.96
N ASP A 25 -9.33 -3.57 3.32
CA ASP A 25 -10.73 -3.37 2.87
C ASP A 25 -11.63 -4.62 3.03
N GLY A 26 -11.42 -5.39 4.11
CA GLY A 26 -12.17 -6.62 4.39
C GLY A 26 -11.62 -7.89 3.74
N VAL A 27 -10.54 -7.79 2.97
CA VAL A 27 -9.86 -8.92 2.33
C VAL A 27 -8.65 -9.34 3.18
N ASN A 28 -8.58 -10.62 3.54
CA ASN A 28 -7.38 -11.19 4.18
C ASN A 28 -6.26 -11.37 3.15
N VAL A 29 -5.08 -10.88 3.46
CA VAL A 29 -3.90 -10.90 2.59
C VAL A 29 -2.73 -11.47 3.37
N ASP A 30 -2.02 -12.41 2.74
CA ASP A 30 -0.79 -12.99 3.27
C ASP A 30 0.41 -12.52 2.44
N VAL A 31 1.36 -11.83 3.08
CA VAL A 31 2.55 -11.31 2.41
C VAL A 31 3.84 -11.63 3.18
N PRO A 32 4.99 -11.70 2.49
CA PRO A 32 6.27 -11.80 3.17
C PRO A 32 6.52 -10.62 4.11
N ALA A 33 7.18 -10.87 5.24
CA ALA A 33 7.53 -9.82 6.19
C ALA A 33 8.37 -8.72 5.55
N GLY A 34 8.06 -7.46 5.87
CA GLY A 34 8.68 -6.28 5.28
C GLY A 34 7.99 -5.75 4.01
N THR A 35 7.00 -6.47 3.48
CA THR A 35 6.17 -6.00 2.36
C THR A 35 5.41 -4.73 2.75
N SER A 36 5.38 -3.74 1.85
CA SER A 36 4.65 -2.50 2.10
C SER A 36 3.14 -2.71 2.02
N VAL A 37 2.36 -1.86 2.69
CA VAL A 37 0.89 -1.87 2.58
C VAL A 37 0.45 -1.62 1.13
N MET A 38 1.18 -0.80 0.36
CA MET A 38 0.89 -0.56 -1.06
C MET A 38 1.01 -1.84 -1.89
N ARG A 39 2.08 -2.62 -1.70
CA ARG A 39 2.30 -3.88 -2.40
C ARG A 39 1.25 -4.91 -2.02
N ALA A 40 1.00 -5.08 -0.72
CA ALA A 40 -0.01 -6.00 -0.22
C ALA A 40 -1.41 -5.67 -0.76
N ALA A 41 -1.77 -4.39 -0.86
CA ALA A 41 -3.03 -3.96 -1.48
C ALA A 41 -3.08 -4.35 -2.96
N MET A 42 -2.01 -4.10 -3.74
CA MET A 42 -1.97 -4.49 -5.15
C MET A 42 -1.99 -6.01 -5.37
N ASP A 43 -1.32 -6.79 -4.52
CA ASP A 43 -1.37 -8.26 -4.56
C ASP A 43 -2.81 -8.77 -4.31
N ALA A 44 -3.61 -8.02 -3.54
CA ALA A 44 -5.04 -8.25 -3.33
C ALA A 44 -5.94 -7.58 -4.39
N SER A 45 -5.39 -7.07 -5.48
CA SER A 45 -6.10 -6.32 -6.53
C SER A 45 -6.80 -5.03 -6.05
N ILE A 46 -6.35 -4.46 -4.94
CA ILE A 46 -6.83 -3.20 -4.36
C ILE A 46 -5.86 -2.08 -4.76
N SER A 47 -6.33 -1.18 -5.63
CA SER A 47 -5.52 -0.08 -6.13
C SER A 47 -5.48 1.10 -5.15
N VAL A 48 -4.27 1.52 -4.77
CA VAL A 48 -4.01 2.73 -3.97
C VAL A 48 -3.36 3.79 -4.87
N PRO A 49 -3.89 5.02 -4.94
CA PRO A 49 -3.37 6.03 -5.85
C PRO A 49 -1.93 6.43 -5.48
N LYS A 50 -1.08 6.58 -6.49
CA LYS A 50 0.36 6.84 -6.35
C LYS A 50 0.89 7.72 -7.48
N LEU A 51 1.92 8.53 -7.16
CA LEU A 51 2.68 9.32 -8.14
C LEU A 51 4.18 9.04 -8.05
N CYS A 52 4.72 8.92 -6.83
CA CYS A 52 6.16 8.74 -6.59
C CYS A 52 6.58 7.30 -6.26
N ALA A 53 5.66 6.33 -6.33
CA ALA A 53 5.90 4.96 -5.92
C ALA A 53 5.80 4.04 -7.14
N THR A 54 6.83 3.22 -7.33
CA THR A 54 6.94 2.23 -8.39
C THR A 54 7.67 1.00 -7.85
N ASP A 55 7.39 -0.18 -8.38
CA ASP A 55 8.11 -1.41 -8.00
C ASP A 55 9.56 -1.48 -8.51
N SER A 56 9.96 -0.54 -9.36
CA SER A 56 11.33 -0.41 -9.87
C SER A 56 12.25 0.40 -8.96
N LEU A 57 11.74 1.05 -7.90
CA LEU A 57 12.51 1.92 -7.00
C LEU A 57 12.08 1.76 -5.53
N GLU A 58 13.00 2.03 -4.61
CA GLU A 58 12.69 2.01 -3.17
C GLU A 58 11.76 3.19 -2.81
N PRO A 59 10.66 2.95 -2.05
CA PRO A 59 9.71 3.99 -1.71
C PRO A 59 10.25 5.01 -0.71
N PHE A 60 9.97 6.30 -0.95
CA PHE A 60 10.39 7.41 -0.11
C PHE A 60 9.23 8.34 0.33
N GLY A 61 8.00 8.05 -0.11
CA GLY A 61 6.78 8.68 0.43
C GLY A 61 6.54 10.15 0.09
N SER A 62 7.20 10.70 -0.93
CA SER A 62 7.14 12.14 -1.27
C SER A 62 5.75 12.64 -1.68
N CYS A 63 5.03 11.93 -2.56
CA CYS A 63 3.78 12.44 -3.12
C CYS A 63 2.61 12.47 -2.13
N ARG A 64 2.68 11.72 -1.02
CA ARG A 64 1.61 11.61 0.00
C ARG A 64 0.20 11.34 -0.56
N LEU A 65 0.07 10.79 -1.77
CA LEU A 65 -1.23 10.45 -2.37
C LEU A 65 -1.75 9.09 -1.88
N CYS A 66 -0.81 8.18 -1.55
CA CYS A 66 -1.08 6.80 -1.14
C CYS A 66 -1.44 6.64 0.34
N LEU A 67 -2.04 7.67 0.95
CA LEU A 67 -2.40 7.62 2.37
C LEU A 67 -3.45 6.56 2.62
N VAL A 68 -3.33 5.84 3.72
CA VAL A 68 -4.29 4.81 4.14
C VAL A 68 -4.67 5.05 5.60
N GLU A 69 -5.77 4.45 6.02
CA GLU A 69 -6.23 4.47 7.39
C GLU A 69 -5.96 3.09 8.00
N ILE A 70 -5.37 3.05 9.20
CA ILE A 70 -5.03 1.82 9.89
C ILE A 70 -5.74 1.82 11.24
N GLU A 71 -6.52 0.78 11.52
CA GLU A 71 -7.28 0.67 12.78
C GLU A 71 -6.33 0.72 13.99
N GLY A 72 -6.69 1.52 14.99
CA GLY A 72 -5.88 1.71 16.20
C GLY A 72 -4.65 2.62 16.02
N ARG A 73 -4.35 3.12 14.81
CA ARG A 73 -3.23 4.04 14.56
C ARG A 73 -3.71 5.47 14.39
N ARG A 74 -2.98 6.43 14.97
CA ARG A 74 -3.25 7.86 14.77
C ARG A 74 -2.70 8.33 13.43
N GLY A 75 -3.50 9.10 12.70
CA GLY A 75 -3.12 9.71 11.43
C GLY A 75 -3.27 8.78 10.22
N TYR A 76 -2.81 9.26 9.07
CA TYR A 76 -2.90 8.55 7.79
C TYR A 76 -1.49 8.30 7.27
N PRO A 77 -0.89 7.14 7.56
CA PRO A 77 0.43 6.81 7.05
C PRO A 77 0.41 6.59 5.53
N ALA A 78 1.56 6.78 4.88
CA ALA A 78 1.71 6.49 3.45
C ALA A 78 1.88 4.98 3.25
N SER A 79 1.05 4.37 2.40
CA SER A 79 1.09 2.91 2.20
C SER A 79 2.38 2.43 1.56
N CYS A 80 3.06 3.25 0.75
CA CYS A 80 4.30 2.86 0.09
C CYS A 80 5.48 2.69 1.06
N THR A 81 5.51 3.41 2.17
CA THR A 81 6.61 3.33 3.17
C THR A 81 6.23 2.60 4.44
N THR A 82 4.96 2.20 4.58
CA THR A 82 4.48 1.50 5.78
C THR A 82 4.59 0.00 5.58
N PRO A 83 5.40 -0.72 6.37
CA PRO A 83 5.45 -2.18 6.32
C PRO A 83 4.17 -2.79 6.91
N CYS A 84 3.77 -3.95 6.40
CA CYS A 84 2.66 -4.73 6.94
C CYS A 84 3.04 -5.31 8.32
N GLU A 85 2.08 -5.30 9.25
CA GLU A 85 2.22 -5.90 10.57
C GLU A 85 1.12 -6.96 10.79
N PRO A 86 1.36 -8.01 11.60
CA PRO A 86 0.37 -9.06 11.83
C PRO A 86 -0.92 -8.51 12.45
N GLY A 87 -2.06 -8.89 11.87
CA GLY A 87 -3.38 -8.45 12.35
C GLY A 87 -3.69 -6.98 12.06
N MET A 88 -2.87 -6.30 11.26
CA MET A 88 -3.15 -4.94 10.80
C MET A 88 -4.46 -4.91 10.00
N LYS A 89 -5.30 -3.90 10.25
CA LYS A 89 -6.52 -3.65 9.49
C LYS A 89 -6.42 -2.32 8.77
N VAL A 90 -6.38 -2.37 7.45
CA VAL A 90 -6.15 -1.22 6.57
C VAL A 90 -7.43 -0.90 5.81
N ARG A 91 -7.78 0.37 5.75
CA ARG A 91 -8.81 0.90 4.85
C ARG A 91 -8.15 1.81 3.82
N THR A 92 -8.38 1.54 2.54
CA THR A 92 -7.77 2.31 1.44
C THR A 92 -8.75 3.33 0.84
N GLN A 93 -10.05 3.14 1.06
CA GLN A 93 -11.12 3.98 0.56
C GLN A 93 -12.08 4.41 1.69
N THR A 94 -11.88 5.61 2.22
CA THR A 94 -12.80 6.24 3.19
C THR A 94 -13.12 7.67 2.75
N PRO A 95 -14.29 8.24 3.14
CA PRO A 95 -14.60 9.64 2.84
C PRO A 95 -13.50 10.60 3.31
N LYS A 96 -12.92 10.31 4.48
CA LYS A 96 -11.84 11.11 5.05
C LYS A 96 -10.54 11.02 4.26
N LEU A 97 -10.19 9.84 3.74
CA LEU A 97 -9.05 9.69 2.83
C LEU A 97 -9.27 10.44 1.51
N ALA A 98 -10.49 10.41 0.96
CA ALA A 98 -10.82 11.16 -0.26
C ALA A 98 -10.65 12.67 -0.05
N ASP A 99 -11.10 13.20 1.09
CA ASP A 99 -10.90 14.61 1.45
C ASP A 99 -9.42 14.98 1.57
N ILE A 100 -8.62 14.14 2.23
CA ILE A 100 -7.18 14.41 2.42
C ILE A 100 -6.45 14.36 1.07
N ARG A 101 -6.72 13.34 0.24
CA ARG A 101 -6.08 13.16 -1.07
C ARG A 101 -6.42 14.30 -2.04
N ARG A 102 -7.60 14.91 -1.92
CA ARG A 102 -7.96 16.12 -2.67
C ARG A 102 -7.08 17.32 -2.32
N GLY A 103 -6.63 17.47 -1.08
CA GLY A 103 -5.71 18.53 -0.68
C GLY A 103 -4.25 18.29 -1.08
N VAL A 104 -3.93 17.10 -1.59
CA VAL A 104 -2.60 16.75 -2.12
C VAL A 104 -2.47 17.10 -3.61
N MET A 105 -3.60 17.22 -4.32
CA MET A 105 -3.67 17.66 -5.72
C MET A 105 -3.93 19.16 -5.80
#